data_AF-A0A1N6UR31-F1
#
_entry.id   AF-A0A1N6UR31-F1
#
_cell.length_a   1.000
_cell.length_b   1.000
_cell.length_c   1.000
_cell.angle_alpha   90.00
_cell.angle_beta   90.00
_cell.angle_gamma   90.00
#
_symmetry.space_group_name_H-M   'P 1'
#
loop_
_entity.id
_entity.type
_entity.pdbx_description
1 polymer ?
#
loop_
_entity_poly.entity_id
_entity_poly.type
_entity_poly.pdbx_seq_one_letter_code
_entity_poly.pdbx_strand_id
1 'polypeptide(L)'
;MPAVAEQTQEDVDNHIAAQFTSAPCTGSTTHSTAATDAEIAAHLPIKVEPKQRPAKGMSWKKLMERVQGGHGQGHGRNYRPWLTIRRKNPSPTSNQVVSWMPGLGRVAHYFSRGEYHTALMLLWLGVLDIREQFPLWPMPHPHPLTGVPGTQDGQLPWSRGLLKIAQDAGIDHGYEFGTRLPYVATLDLLVSVPGHHGPTLAGFSSKPIDDADDEVRWRTLERLELERRYCGELGIPYRVSYSALIPLLMAGQLEWLLDSANLDYAPHLARLADFFARGFCERPDLSITDAVQASAKHMELDSDTGWLLFRHCAWHQKIDIDLSHRILTSLPARLGGRQVCDALRTQLFGRTW
;
A
#
# COMPACT_ATOMS: atom_id res chain seq x y z
N MET A 1 -30.25 25.95 -10.79
CA MET A 1 -28.80 25.81 -11.03
C MET A 1 -28.37 24.35 -11.24
N PRO A 2 -28.97 23.55 -12.15
CA PRO A 2 -28.47 22.19 -12.45
C PRO A 2 -27.27 22.19 -13.41
N ALA A 3 -27.32 23.01 -14.47
CA ALA A 3 -26.34 22.97 -15.58
C ALA A 3 -24.87 23.11 -15.16
N VAL A 4 -24.55 23.91 -14.14
CA VAL A 4 -23.17 24.08 -13.65
C VAL A 4 -22.63 22.80 -13.01
N ALA A 5 -23.49 21.96 -12.43
CA ALA A 5 -23.08 20.69 -11.81
C ALA A 5 -22.86 19.58 -12.85
N GLU A 6 -23.71 19.53 -13.89
CA GLU A 6 -23.56 18.60 -15.02
C GLU A 6 -22.30 18.92 -15.84
N GLN A 7 -22.06 20.20 -16.15
CA GLN A 7 -20.82 20.64 -16.82
C GLN A 7 -19.57 20.16 -16.05
N THR A 8 -19.54 20.33 -14.73
CA THR A 8 -18.40 19.89 -13.89
C THR A 8 -18.27 18.37 -13.73
N GLN A 9 -19.29 17.58 -14.06
CA GLN A 9 -19.21 16.12 -14.06
C GLN A 9 -18.61 15.64 -15.39
N GLU A 10 -19.15 16.14 -16.51
CA GLU A 10 -18.70 15.82 -17.86
C GLU A 10 -17.25 16.28 -18.11
N ASP A 11 -16.86 17.47 -17.62
CA ASP A 11 -15.48 17.95 -17.64
C ASP A 11 -14.52 17.00 -16.90
N VAL A 12 -14.96 16.37 -15.79
CA VAL A 12 -14.13 15.45 -15.01
C VAL A 12 -14.00 14.09 -15.68
N ASP A 13 -15.10 13.54 -16.21
CA ASP A 13 -15.06 12.26 -16.92
C ASP A 13 -14.19 12.36 -18.18
N ASN A 14 -14.28 13.49 -18.90
CA ASN A 14 -13.40 13.80 -20.02
C ASN A 14 -11.95 14.07 -19.60
N HIS A 15 -11.70 14.74 -18.45
CA HIS A 15 -10.34 15.03 -17.98
C HIS A 15 -9.62 13.79 -17.43
N ILE A 16 -10.33 12.88 -16.76
CA ILE A 16 -9.79 11.57 -16.32
C ILE A 16 -9.43 10.73 -17.55
N ALA A 17 -10.27 10.72 -18.59
CA ALA A 17 -9.93 10.05 -19.85
C ALA A 17 -8.71 10.70 -20.55
N ALA A 18 -8.63 12.04 -20.58
CA ALA A 18 -7.56 12.76 -21.25
C ALA A 18 -6.18 12.64 -20.57
N GLN A 19 -6.11 12.58 -19.24
CA GLN A 19 -4.84 12.52 -18.49
C GLN A 19 -4.02 11.23 -18.71
N PHE A 20 -4.59 10.20 -19.36
CA PHE A 20 -3.84 9.00 -19.78
C PHE A 20 -3.16 9.13 -21.15
N THR A 21 -3.19 10.31 -21.77
CA THR A 21 -2.41 10.64 -22.98
C THR A 21 -1.33 11.68 -22.67
N SER A 22 -0.15 11.54 -23.30
CA SER A 22 1.11 12.14 -22.87
C SER A 22 1.21 13.68 -23.01
N ALA A 23 1.81 14.32 -22.01
CA ALA A 23 2.19 15.75 -22.00
C ALA A 23 3.44 16.06 -22.87
N PRO A 24 3.85 17.34 -23.09
CA PRO A 24 4.60 18.08 -22.06
C PRO A 24 4.32 19.60 -21.94
N CYS A 25 5.06 20.25 -21.02
CA CYS A 25 4.77 21.54 -20.39
C CYS A 25 5.29 22.82 -21.11
N THR A 26 4.53 23.91 -20.94
CA THR A 26 4.97 25.33 -20.71
C THR A 26 3.81 26.07 -20.02
N GLY A 27 3.94 27.13 -19.22
CA GLY A 27 5.09 27.89 -18.67
C GLY A 27 4.54 29.05 -17.79
N SER A 28 5.35 29.71 -16.94
CA SER A 28 4.86 30.73 -15.98
C SER A 28 5.57 32.09 -16.07
N THR A 29 4.82 33.18 -15.93
CA THR A 29 5.40 34.52 -15.67
C THR A 29 4.56 35.30 -14.65
N THR A 30 5.22 35.91 -13.68
CA THR A 30 4.65 36.73 -12.60
C THR A 30 4.81 38.22 -12.89
N HIS A 31 3.88 39.06 -12.44
CA HIS A 31 4.17 40.48 -12.18
C HIS A 31 3.56 40.94 -10.85
N SER A 32 4.34 41.71 -10.10
CA SER A 32 3.92 42.42 -8.89
C SER A 32 3.83 43.93 -9.17
N THR A 33 3.01 44.63 -8.42
CA THR A 33 3.05 46.09 -8.30
C THR A 33 2.81 46.50 -6.84
N ALA A 34 3.42 47.62 -6.44
CA ALA A 34 3.57 48.03 -5.05
C ALA A 34 2.34 48.76 -4.48
N ALA A 35 2.27 48.80 -3.15
CA ALA A 35 1.38 49.69 -2.40
C ALA A 35 2.04 51.07 -2.17
N THR A 36 1.22 52.09 -1.94
CA THR A 36 1.65 53.43 -1.49
C THR A 36 0.77 53.93 -0.35
N ASP A 37 1.38 54.52 0.67
CA ASP A 37 0.80 54.82 1.98
C ASP A 37 -0.13 56.05 2.00
N ALA A 38 -1.32 55.96 1.41
CA ALA A 38 -2.29 57.06 1.47
C ALA A 38 -3.75 56.58 1.41
N GLU A 39 -4.33 56.13 2.55
CA GLU A 39 -5.80 56.15 2.81
C GLU A 39 -6.18 55.80 4.27
N ILE A 40 -5.53 56.40 5.28
CA ILE A 40 -5.93 56.27 6.69
C ILE A 40 -6.94 57.36 7.07
N ALA A 41 -8.22 57.20 6.69
CA ALA A 41 -9.30 58.12 7.13
C ALA A 41 -10.77 57.62 6.98
N ALA A 42 -11.11 56.36 7.29
CA ALA A 42 -12.54 55.94 7.35
C ALA A 42 -12.82 54.73 8.27
N HIS A 43 -12.63 54.87 9.58
CA HIS A 43 -12.91 53.80 10.55
C HIS A 43 -14.40 53.73 10.94
N LEU A 44 -15.23 53.15 10.08
CA LEU A 44 -16.40 52.37 10.55
C LEU A 44 -15.96 50.91 10.74
N PRO A 45 -16.47 50.19 11.75
CA PRO A 45 -16.13 48.78 11.94
C PRO A 45 -16.68 47.98 10.77
N ILE A 46 -15.80 47.58 9.85
CA ILE A 46 -16.09 46.58 8.82
C ILE A 46 -16.63 45.35 9.56
N LYS A 47 -17.89 45.01 9.32
CA LYS A 47 -18.40 43.68 9.68
C LYS A 47 -17.61 42.68 8.86
N VAL A 48 -16.53 42.17 9.45
CA VAL A 48 -15.81 41.01 8.93
C VAL A 48 -16.82 39.87 8.95
N GLU A 49 -17.43 39.59 7.81
CA GLU A 49 -18.29 38.41 7.69
C GLU A 49 -17.48 37.20 8.15
N PRO A 50 -18.05 36.35 9.02
CA PRO A 50 -17.30 35.24 9.58
C PRO A 50 -16.81 34.36 8.44
N LYS A 51 -15.49 34.38 8.20
CA LYS A 51 -14.80 33.63 7.12
C LYS A 51 -15.46 32.26 7.01
N GLN A 52 -16.17 32.04 5.90
CA GLN A 52 -16.99 30.84 5.74
C GLN A 52 -16.10 29.63 6.03
N ARG A 53 -16.42 28.91 7.13
CA ARG A 53 -15.61 27.75 7.54
C ARG A 53 -15.69 26.76 6.38
N PRO A 54 -14.56 26.41 5.73
CA PRO A 54 -14.60 25.57 4.54
C PRO A 54 -15.30 24.26 4.87
N ALA A 55 -16.20 23.84 3.99
CA ALA A 55 -17.07 22.68 4.23
C ALA A 55 -16.26 21.47 4.72
N LYS A 56 -16.73 20.87 5.83
CA LYS A 56 -16.21 19.63 6.43
C LYS A 56 -16.58 18.43 5.54
N GLY A 57 -15.95 18.33 4.38
CA GLY A 57 -16.16 17.24 3.42
C GLY A 57 -15.24 17.38 2.21
N MET A 58 -15.13 16.32 1.41
CA MET A 58 -14.54 16.40 0.08
C MET A 58 -15.48 17.20 -0.83
N SER A 59 -14.93 18.04 -1.71
CA SER A 59 -15.69 18.70 -2.77
C SER A 59 -15.03 18.40 -4.11
N TRP A 60 -15.74 18.59 -5.23
CA TRP A 60 -15.19 18.37 -6.58
C TRP A 60 -13.83 19.04 -6.80
N LYS A 61 -13.67 20.30 -6.37
CA LYS A 61 -12.38 21.00 -6.42
C LYS A 61 -11.28 20.27 -5.64
N LYS A 62 -11.55 19.86 -4.40
CA LYS A 62 -10.58 19.12 -3.57
C LYS A 62 -10.28 17.73 -4.15
N LEU A 63 -11.27 17.07 -4.74
CA LEU A 63 -11.09 15.78 -5.40
C LEU A 63 -10.11 15.93 -6.58
N MET A 64 -10.35 16.92 -7.45
CA MET A 64 -9.47 17.20 -8.59
C MET A 64 -8.06 17.60 -8.16
N GLU A 65 -7.90 18.46 -7.16
CA GLU A 65 -6.60 18.79 -6.56
C GLU A 65 -5.86 17.54 -6.05
N ARG A 66 -6.58 16.53 -5.52
CA ARG A 66 -5.98 15.26 -5.08
C ARG A 66 -5.59 14.34 -6.23
N VAL A 67 -6.46 14.22 -7.25
CA VAL A 67 -6.21 13.39 -8.45
C VAL A 67 -5.04 13.98 -9.25
N GLN A 68 -5.01 15.29 -9.48
CA GLN A 68 -3.88 15.99 -10.09
C GLN A 68 -2.60 15.89 -9.24
N GLY A 69 -2.74 15.83 -7.92
CA GLY A 69 -1.64 15.50 -6.99
C GLY A 69 -1.16 14.03 -7.02
N GLY A 70 -1.70 13.20 -7.91
CA GLY A 70 -1.33 11.79 -8.08
C GLY A 70 -1.82 10.86 -6.97
N HIS A 71 -2.73 11.28 -6.10
CA HIS A 71 -3.30 10.37 -5.09
C HIS A 71 -4.08 9.24 -5.75
N GLY A 72 -3.85 8.02 -5.29
CA GLY A 72 -4.38 6.79 -5.87
C GLY A 72 -3.63 6.24 -7.08
N GLN A 73 -2.57 6.92 -7.51
CA GLN A 73 -1.88 6.64 -8.78
C GLN A 73 -0.40 6.35 -8.55
N GLY A 74 0.25 5.83 -9.59
CA GLY A 74 1.63 5.38 -9.56
C GLY A 74 1.79 3.92 -9.13
N HIS A 75 3.05 3.47 -9.10
CA HIS A 75 3.48 2.12 -8.73
C HIS A 75 4.80 2.21 -7.94
N GLY A 76 5.06 1.26 -7.05
CA GLY A 76 6.27 1.19 -6.22
C GLY A 76 6.52 2.48 -5.43
N ARG A 77 7.77 2.97 -5.47
CA ARG A 77 8.20 4.22 -4.81
C ARG A 77 7.39 5.46 -5.21
N ASN A 78 6.76 5.44 -6.38
CA ASN A 78 6.01 6.56 -6.94
C ASN A 78 4.51 6.50 -6.59
N TYR A 79 4.02 5.40 -6.02
CA TYR A 79 2.63 5.30 -5.61
C TYR A 79 2.31 6.25 -4.45
N ARG A 80 1.14 6.89 -4.51
CA ARG A 80 0.61 7.73 -3.43
C ARG A 80 -0.74 7.18 -2.96
N PRO A 81 -0.90 6.75 -1.70
CA PRO A 81 -2.18 6.20 -1.22
C PRO A 81 -3.31 7.23 -1.24
N TRP A 82 -4.55 6.75 -1.39
CA TRP A 82 -5.73 7.63 -1.38
C TRP A 82 -6.02 8.17 0.02
N LEU A 83 -5.86 7.34 1.05
CA LEU A 83 -5.96 7.73 2.46
C LEU A 83 -4.56 7.81 3.07
N THR A 84 -4.32 8.83 3.88
CA THR A 84 -3.08 8.98 4.66
C THR A 84 -3.42 9.23 6.12
N ILE A 85 -2.62 8.66 7.01
CA ILE A 85 -2.74 8.92 8.45
C ILE A 85 -2.32 10.37 8.71
N ARG A 86 -3.15 11.10 9.47
CA ARG A 86 -2.93 12.52 9.78
C ARG A 86 -3.00 12.72 11.29
N ARG A 87 -2.16 13.61 11.82
CA ARG A 87 -2.07 13.96 13.26
C ARG A 87 -3.41 14.29 13.95
N LYS A 88 -4.44 14.69 13.18
CA LYS A 88 -5.78 15.07 13.68
C LYS A 88 -6.86 14.01 13.43
N ASN A 89 -6.50 12.79 13.02
CA ASN A 89 -7.46 11.71 12.77
C ASN A 89 -6.92 10.33 13.26
N PRO A 90 -6.59 10.18 14.56
CA PRO A 90 -6.27 8.88 15.12
C PRO A 90 -7.51 7.98 15.13
N SER A 91 -7.34 6.68 14.88
CA SER A 91 -8.42 5.71 15.08
C SER A 91 -8.64 5.47 16.58
N PRO A 92 -9.89 5.48 17.09
CA PRO A 92 -10.18 5.15 18.48
C PRO A 92 -10.13 3.65 18.79
N THR A 93 -10.14 2.79 17.77
CA THR A 93 -10.30 1.33 17.91
C THR A 93 -9.19 0.52 17.25
N SER A 94 -8.19 1.17 16.63
CA SER A 94 -7.14 0.49 15.87
C SER A 94 -5.79 1.20 16.01
N ASN A 95 -4.74 0.41 16.22
CA ASN A 95 -3.36 0.90 16.20
C ASN A 95 -2.92 1.11 14.74
N GLN A 96 -2.89 2.38 14.33
CA GLN A 96 -2.44 2.80 12.99
C GLN A 96 -0.90 2.84 12.93
N VAL A 97 -0.32 2.46 11.78
CA VAL A 97 1.13 2.40 11.56
C VAL A 97 1.51 3.27 10.37
N VAL A 98 2.54 4.10 10.55
CA VAL A 98 3.25 4.79 9.47
C VAL A 98 4.69 4.30 9.53
N SER A 99 5.15 3.62 8.48
CA SER A 99 6.50 3.03 8.45
C SER A 99 7.18 3.29 7.11
N TRP A 100 8.51 3.37 7.13
CA TRP A 100 9.30 3.26 5.92
C TRP A 100 9.31 1.79 5.50
N MET A 101 9.01 1.50 4.23
CA MET A 101 8.97 0.14 3.70
C MET A 101 10.11 -0.03 2.69
N PRO A 102 11.26 -0.61 3.07
CA PRO A 102 12.43 -0.75 2.19
C PRO A 102 12.13 -1.45 0.86
N GLY A 103 11.24 -2.46 0.86
CA GLY A 103 10.79 -3.15 -0.36
C GLY A 103 9.92 -2.30 -1.31
N LEU A 104 9.31 -1.22 -0.81
CA LEU A 104 8.53 -0.27 -1.64
C LEU A 104 9.32 1.00 -1.99
N GLY A 105 10.42 1.27 -1.29
CA GLY A 105 11.21 2.50 -1.45
C GLY A 105 10.45 3.78 -1.07
N ARG A 106 9.48 3.68 -0.15
CA ARG A 106 8.65 4.82 0.32
C ARG A 106 8.10 4.59 1.73
N VAL A 107 7.55 5.65 2.32
CA VAL A 107 6.67 5.55 3.50
C VAL A 107 5.30 5.00 3.08
N ALA A 108 4.73 4.12 3.90
CA ALA A 108 3.39 3.58 3.73
C ALA A 108 2.48 3.84 4.94
N HIS A 109 1.16 3.82 4.72
CA HIS A 109 0.14 4.17 5.73
C HIS A 109 -0.90 3.05 5.96
N TYR A 110 -0.81 2.39 7.12
CA TYR A 110 -1.67 1.26 7.50
C TYR A 110 -2.62 1.64 8.63
N PHE A 111 -3.92 1.51 8.41
CA PHE A 111 -4.96 1.92 9.36
C PHE A 111 -5.18 0.91 10.50
N SER A 112 -4.46 -0.22 10.47
CA SER A 112 -4.37 -1.22 11.51
C SER A 112 -3.02 -1.96 11.50
N ARG A 113 -2.66 -2.58 12.63
CA ARG A 113 -1.56 -3.56 12.67
C ARG A 113 -1.81 -4.78 11.77
N GLY A 114 -3.08 -5.17 11.58
CA GLY A 114 -3.44 -6.27 10.69
C GLY A 114 -3.00 -6.01 9.25
N GLU A 115 -3.27 -4.80 8.74
CA GLU A 115 -2.79 -4.34 7.43
C GLU A 115 -1.26 -4.30 7.37
N TYR A 116 -0.61 -3.75 8.40
CA TYR A 116 0.86 -3.65 8.45
C TYR A 116 1.55 -5.02 8.45
N HIS A 117 1.15 -5.93 9.35
CA HIS A 117 1.70 -7.29 9.41
C HIS A 117 1.43 -8.06 8.11
N THR A 118 0.26 -7.86 7.50
CA THR A 118 -0.07 -8.45 6.19
C THR A 118 0.86 -7.91 5.11
N ALA A 119 1.12 -6.60 5.06
CA ALA A 119 2.07 -6.01 4.11
C ALA A 119 3.51 -6.51 4.32
N LEU A 120 3.97 -6.69 5.56
CA LEU A 120 5.28 -7.27 5.86
C LEU A 120 5.40 -8.71 5.34
N MET A 121 4.40 -9.55 5.62
CA MET A 121 4.31 -10.92 5.10
C MET A 121 4.36 -10.92 3.57
N LEU A 122 3.53 -10.10 2.92
CA LEU A 122 3.45 -10.02 1.46
C LEU A 122 4.80 -9.64 0.83
N LEU A 123 5.52 -8.65 1.37
CA LEU A 123 6.86 -8.28 0.91
C LEU A 123 7.87 -9.41 1.11
N TRP A 124 7.82 -10.12 2.25
CA TRP A 124 8.67 -11.28 2.53
C TRP A 124 8.38 -12.49 1.61
N LEU A 125 7.12 -12.69 1.19
CA LEU A 125 6.76 -13.69 0.18
C LEU A 125 7.27 -13.33 -1.23
N GLY A 126 7.69 -12.08 -1.47
CA GLY A 126 8.27 -11.62 -2.73
C GLY A 126 7.28 -10.98 -3.70
N VAL A 127 6.22 -10.32 -3.21
CA VAL A 127 5.37 -9.46 -4.07
C VAL A 127 6.21 -8.32 -4.67
N LEU A 128 5.82 -7.85 -5.87
CA LEU A 128 6.56 -6.82 -6.61
C LEU A 128 6.23 -5.39 -6.15
N ASP A 129 5.00 -5.17 -5.69
CA ASP A 129 4.53 -3.87 -5.20
C ASP A 129 3.36 -4.07 -4.23
N ILE A 130 3.16 -3.12 -3.32
CA ILE A 130 1.97 -3.00 -2.48
C ILE A 130 1.50 -1.56 -2.56
N ARG A 131 0.22 -1.39 -2.88
CA ARG A 131 -0.48 -0.11 -2.95
C ARG A 131 -1.57 -0.10 -1.91
N GLU A 132 -1.25 0.44 -0.73
CA GLU A 132 -2.17 0.54 0.39
C GLU A 132 -3.21 1.65 0.18
N GLN A 133 -4.38 1.47 0.78
CA GLN A 133 -5.51 2.41 0.66
C GLN A 133 -5.81 2.75 -0.82
N PHE A 134 -5.88 1.71 -1.66
CA PHE A 134 -6.03 1.85 -3.11
C PHE A 134 -7.46 2.26 -3.46
N PRO A 135 -7.68 3.36 -4.20
CA PRO A 135 -9.02 3.85 -4.46
C PRO A 135 -9.76 3.00 -5.48
N LEU A 136 -10.96 2.60 -5.10
CA LEU A 136 -11.95 2.00 -5.98
C LEU A 136 -12.76 3.15 -6.58
N TRP A 137 -12.24 3.70 -7.68
CA TRP A 137 -12.80 4.91 -8.28
C TRP A 137 -14.28 4.72 -8.64
N PRO A 138 -15.18 5.66 -8.29
CA PRO A 138 -16.60 5.56 -8.62
C PRO A 138 -16.87 5.55 -10.13
N MET A 139 -16.06 6.27 -10.90
CA MET A 139 -16.19 6.45 -12.36
C MET A 139 -15.34 5.44 -13.14
N PRO A 140 -15.62 5.21 -14.44
CA PRO A 140 -14.81 4.31 -15.27
C PRO A 140 -13.34 4.72 -15.34
N HIS A 141 -12.43 3.74 -15.35
CA HIS A 141 -10.98 4.00 -15.33
C HIS A 141 -10.14 2.83 -15.89
N PRO A 142 -8.86 3.05 -16.26
CA PRO A 142 -7.97 1.99 -16.72
C PRO A 142 -7.74 0.90 -15.65
N HIS A 143 -7.46 -0.32 -16.09
CA HIS A 143 -7.09 -1.42 -15.19
C HIS A 143 -5.93 -1.03 -14.24
N PRO A 144 -5.90 -1.45 -12.96
CA PRO A 144 -4.84 -1.06 -12.03
C PRO A 144 -3.42 -1.57 -12.37
N LEU A 145 -3.24 -2.43 -13.38
CA LEU A 145 -1.93 -2.79 -13.98
C LEU A 145 -1.50 -1.87 -15.14
N THR A 146 -2.32 -0.90 -15.54
CA THR A 146 -1.98 0.01 -16.65
C THR A 146 -0.64 0.71 -16.37
N GLY A 147 0.27 0.63 -17.35
CA GLY A 147 1.62 1.19 -17.25
C GLY A 147 2.64 0.34 -16.49
N VAL A 148 2.30 -0.87 -16.03
CA VAL A 148 3.27 -1.79 -15.42
C VAL A 148 4.06 -2.51 -16.52
N PRO A 149 5.41 -2.61 -16.44
CA PRO A 149 6.20 -3.40 -17.37
C PRO A 149 5.76 -4.87 -17.39
N GLY A 150 5.64 -5.46 -18.58
CA GLY A 150 5.21 -6.86 -18.76
C GLY A 150 3.69 -7.06 -18.82
N THR A 151 2.87 -6.01 -18.86
CA THR A 151 1.41 -6.12 -19.05
C THR A 151 0.92 -5.56 -20.38
N GLN A 152 1.83 -5.36 -21.33
CA GLN A 152 1.59 -4.69 -22.62
C GLN A 152 0.87 -5.61 -23.63
N ASP A 153 1.13 -6.93 -23.55
CA ASP A 153 0.56 -7.94 -24.45
C ASP A 153 -0.83 -8.45 -24.02
N GLY A 154 -1.30 -8.03 -22.84
CA GLY A 154 -2.58 -8.44 -22.27
C GLY A 154 -3.69 -7.42 -22.52
N GLN A 155 -4.84 -7.87 -23.03
CA GLN A 155 -6.05 -7.05 -23.09
C GLN A 155 -6.65 -6.88 -21.68
N LEU A 156 -6.10 -5.93 -20.91
CA LEU A 156 -6.57 -5.62 -19.57
C LEU A 156 -8.01 -5.05 -19.60
N PRO A 157 -8.94 -5.55 -18.78
CA PRO A 157 -10.32 -5.06 -18.76
C PRO A 157 -10.38 -3.63 -18.21
N TRP A 158 -11.17 -2.78 -18.87
CA TRP A 158 -11.46 -1.43 -18.38
C TRP A 158 -12.49 -1.50 -17.25
N SER A 159 -12.24 -0.79 -16.14
CA SER A 159 -13.17 -0.73 -15.01
C SER A 159 -14.36 0.15 -15.36
N ARG A 160 -15.58 -0.33 -15.10
CA ARG A 160 -16.80 0.50 -15.22
C ARG A 160 -16.99 1.47 -14.05
N GLY A 161 -16.13 1.39 -13.04
CA GLY A 161 -16.20 2.22 -11.83
C GLY A 161 -17.15 1.64 -10.76
N LEU A 162 -16.80 1.87 -9.50
CA LEU A 162 -17.49 1.29 -8.36
C LEU A 162 -18.96 1.73 -8.26
N LEU A 163 -19.30 2.94 -8.72
CA LEU A 163 -20.68 3.45 -8.68
C LEU A 163 -21.60 2.60 -9.57
N LYS A 164 -21.14 2.19 -10.75
CA LYS A 164 -21.92 1.34 -11.66
C LYS A 164 -22.04 -0.08 -11.11
N ILE A 165 -20.97 -0.60 -10.53
CA ILE A 165 -20.97 -1.91 -9.84
C ILE A 165 -21.98 -1.92 -8.68
N ALA A 166 -22.07 -0.83 -7.91
CA ALA A 166 -23.01 -0.68 -6.80
C ALA A 166 -24.47 -0.63 -7.28
N GLN A 167 -24.75 0.14 -8.34
CA GLN A 167 -26.07 0.18 -8.99
C GLN A 167 -26.50 -1.21 -9.48
N ASP A 168 -25.62 -1.93 -10.19
CA ASP A 168 -25.89 -3.27 -10.72
C ASP A 168 -26.03 -4.32 -9.59
N ALA A 169 -25.48 -4.05 -8.40
CA ALA A 169 -25.63 -4.88 -7.21
C ALA A 169 -26.87 -4.56 -6.36
N GLY A 170 -27.55 -3.43 -6.60
CA GLY A 170 -28.60 -2.93 -5.72
C GLY A 170 -28.10 -2.44 -4.35
N ILE A 171 -26.80 -2.12 -4.24
CA ILE A 171 -26.15 -1.67 -2.99
C ILE A 171 -25.99 -0.15 -3.05
N ASP A 172 -26.32 0.56 -1.97
CA ASP A 172 -26.04 2.00 -1.89
C ASP A 172 -24.53 2.27 -1.95
N HIS A 173 -24.08 3.10 -2.89
CA HIS A 173 -22.68 3.54 -2.96
C HIS A 173 -22.34 4.55 -1.86
N GLY A 174 -23.29 5.43 -1.51
CA GLY A 174 -23.08 6.55 -0.60
C GLY A 174 -22.30 7.72 -1.20
N TYR A 175 -22.32 8.86 -0.50
CA TYR A 175 -21.74 10.12 -0.96
C TYR A 175 -20.85 10.76 0.11
N GLU A 176 -19.89 11.57 -0.33
CA GLU A 176 -19.05 12.40 0.54
C GLU A 176 -19.90 13.34 1.39
N PHE A 177 -19.63 13.39 2.70
CA PHE A 177 -20.52 14.01 3.69
C PHE A 177 -20.88 15.46 3.35
N GLY A 178 -22.17 15.75 3.26
CA GLY A 178 -22.71 17.06 2.93
C GLY A 178 -22.63 17.43 1.44
N THR A 179 -22.41 16.45 0.55
CA THR A 179 -22.31 16.66 -0.91
C THR A 179 -23.05 15.59 -1.71
N ARG A 180 -23.07 15.74 -3.04
CA ARG A 180 -23.50 14.71 -4.02
C ARG A 180 -22.31 14.06 -4.75
N LEU A 181 -21.08 14.24 -4.25
CA LEU A 181 -19.89 13.60 -4.82
C LEU A 181 -19.88 12.12 -4.39
N PRO A 182 -19.89 11.13 -5.31
CA PRO A 182 -19.79 9.72 -4.95
C PRO A 182 -18.53 9.46 -4.11
N TYR A 183 -18.67 8.71 -3.02
CA TYR A 183 -17.55 8.44 -2.13
C TYR A 183 -16.48 7.57 -2.82
N VAL A 184 -15.21 7.95 -2.71
CA VAL A 184 -14.09 7.13 -3.20
C VAL A 184 -13.74 6.10 -2.11
N ALA A 185 -14.26 4.89 -2.25
CA ALA A 185 -13.93 3.77 -1.38
C ALA A 185 -12.47 3.32 -1.59
N THR A 186 -11.93 2.56 -0.64
CA THR A 186 -10.57 2.04 -0.70
C THR A 186 -10.51 0.56 -0.38
N LEU A 187 -9.71 -0.17 -1.16
CA LEU A 187 -9.20 -1.49 -0.81
C LEU A 187 -7.95 -1.31 0.07
N ASP A 188 -7.85 -2.06 1.17
CA ASP A 188 -6.82 -1.79 2.18
C ASP A 188 -5.41 -2.04 1.61
N LEU A 189 -5.21 -3.12 0.85
CA LEU A 189 -3.98 -3.41 0.09
C LEU A 189 -4.31 -3.95 -1.32
N LEU A 190 -3.80 -3.29 -2.36
CA LEU A 190 -3.71 -3.85 -3.71
C LEU A 190 -2.27 -4.25 -4.01
N VAL A 191 -2.04 -5.52 -4.33
CA VAL A 191 -0.70 -6.14 -4.39
C VAL A 191 -0.38 -6.53 -5.82
N SER A 192 0.82 -6.18 -6.30
CA SER A 192 1.34 -6.66 -7.59
C SER A 192 2.17 -7.93 -7.39
N VAL A 193 1.83 -8.95 -8.14
CA VAL A 193 2.26 -10.35 -7.94
C VAL A 193 3.08 -10.78 -9.16
N PRO A 194 4.25 -11.43 -9.02
CA PRO A 194 4.92 -12.05 -10.16
C PRO A 194 4.02 -13.12 -10.79
N GLY A 195 4.26 -13.44 -12.06
CA GLY A 195 3.50 -14.46 -12.76
C GLY A 195 4.13 -14.83 -14.11
N HIS A 196 3.81 -16.02 -14.62
CA HIS A 196 4.42 -16.59 -15.82
C HIS A 196 4.31 -15.72 -17.08
N HIS A 197 3.25 -14.91 -17.20
CA HIS A 197 2.98 -14.05 -18.37
C HIS A 197 3.09 -12.55 -18.04
N GLY A 198 3.89 -12.21 -17.02
CA GLY A 198 3.95 -10.87 -16.46
C GLY A 198 3.19 -10.74 -15.15
N PRO A 199 3.20 -9.54 -14.53
CA PRO A 199 2.66 -9.35 -13.20
C PRO A 199 1.13 -9.39 -13.19
N THR A 200 0.58 -10.04 -12.16
CA THR A 200 -0.85 -10.07 -11.85
C THR A 200 -1.15 -9.23 -10.61
N LEU A 201 -2.40 -9.22 -10.16
CA LEU A 201 -2.82 -8.51 -8.94
C LEU A 201 -3.46 -9.45 -7.94
N ALA A 202 -3.42 -9.09 -6.66
CA ALA A 202 -4.28 -9.63 -5.61
C ALA A 202 -4.77 -8.50 -4.69
N GLY A 203 -6.03 -8.55 -4.30
CA GLY A 203 -6.66 -7.56 -3.42
C GLY A 203 -6.90 -8.11 -2.01
N PHE A 204 -6.57 -7.33 -1.00
CA PHE A 204 -6.76 -7.68 0.40
C PHE A 204 -7.47 -6.57 1.17
N SER A 205 -8.45 -6.97 1.98
CA SER A 205 -9.05 -6.13 3.00
C SER A 205 -8.90 -6.76 4.37
N SER A 206 -8.43 -5.99 5.35
CA SER A 206 -8.36 -6.40 6.75
C SER A 206 -9.57 -5.86 7.50
N LYS A 207 -10.24 -6.70 8.29
CA LYS A 207 -11.33 -6.27 9.15
C LYS A 207 -11.12 -6.89 10.54
N PRO A 208 -11.36 -6.13 11.63
CA PRO A 208 -11.33 -6.65 12.99
C PRO A 208 -12.61 -7.47 13.21
N ILE A 209 -12.56 -8.69 12.68
CA ILE A 209 -13.52 -9.76 12.82
C ILE A 209 -12.64 -10.87 13.40
N ASP A 210 -12.85 -11.20 14.67
CA ASP A 210 -12.06 -12.17 15.41
C ASP A 210 -12.68 -13.58 15.31
N ASP A 211 -14.00 -13.66 15.07
CA ASP A 211 -14.73 -14.90 14.78
C ASP A 211 -15.67 -14.76 13.56
N ALA A 212 -15.97 -15.85 12.86
CA ALA A 212 -16.97 -15.89 11.78
C ALA A 212 -18.39 -15.59 12.28
N ASP A 213 -18.65 -15.81 13.57
CA ASP A 213 -19.92 -15.53 14.26
C ASP A 213 -20.02 -14.07 14.80
N ASP A 214 -18.98 -13.24 14.66
CA ASP A 214 -19.04 -11.82 15.06
C ASP A 214 -20.11 -11.06 14.27
N GLU A 215 -20.86 -10.17 14.96
CA GLU A 215 -21.92 -9.38 14.32
C GLU A 215 -21.33 -8.27 13.41
N VAL A 216 -20.99 -8.66 12.18
CA VAL A 216 -20.54 -7.73 11.14
C VAL A 216 -21.72 -6.87 10.70
N ARG A 217 -21.68 -5.58 11.07
CA ARG A 217 -22.68 -4.58 10.64
C ARG A 217 -22.96 -4.71 9.14
N TRP A 218 -24.24 -4.75 8.77
CA TRP A 218 -24.70 -4.90 7.38
C TRP A 218 -23.96 -3.99 6.38
N ARG A 219 -23.75 -2.72 6.73
CA ARG A 219 -23.03 -1.74 5.88
C ARG A 219 -21.55 -2.09 5.62
N THR A 220 -20.94 -2.90 6.48
CA THR A 220 -19.60 -3.45 6.26
C THR A 220 -19.65 -4.60 5.25
N LEU A 221 -20.63 -5.50 5.35
CA LEU A 221 -20.83 -6.59 4.38
C LEU A 221 -21.10 -6.06 2.97
N GLU A 222 -21.96 -5.04 2.85
CA GLU A 222 -22.20 -4.33 1.58
C GLU A 222 -20.90 -3.81 0.95
N ARG A 223 -20.00 -3.21 1.75
CA ARG A 223 -18.72 -2.69 1.27
C ARG A 223 -17.76 -3.81 0.83
N LEU A 224 -17.67 -4.90 1.59
CA LEU A 224 -16.87 -6.07 1.22
C LEU A 224 -17.38 -6.70 -0.09
N GLU A 225 -18.70 -6.75 -0.31
CA GLU A 225 -19.28 -7.24 -1.56
C GLU A 225 -18.98 -6.30 -2.74
N LEU A 226 -18.99 -4.97 -2.54
CA LEU A 226 -18.56 -4.01 -3.55
C LEU A 226 -17.07 -4.16 -3.91
N GLU A 227 -16.19 -4.31 -2.91
CA GLU A 227 -14.77 -4.58 -3.11
C GLU A 227 -14.55 -5.90 -3.88
N ARG A 228 -15.25 -6.97 -3.50
CA ARG A 228 -15.19 -8.28 -4.17
C ARG A 228 -15.68 -8.20 -5.62
N ARG A 229 -16.78 -7.50 -5.90
CA ARG A 229 -17.30 -7.32 -7.28
C ARG A 229 -16.35 -6.52 -8.14
N TYR A 230 -15.79 -5.43 -7.61
CA TYR A 230 -14.79 -4.62 -8.32
C TYR A 230 -13.55 -5.43 -8.68
N CYS A 231 -13.01 -6.19 -7.72
CA CYS A 231 -11.87 -7.05 -7.99
C CYS A 231 -12.23 -8.15 -9.01
N GLY A 232 -13.41 -8.75 -8.90
CA GLY A 232 -13.91 -9.77 -9.82
C GLY A 232 -14.09 -9.30 -11.27
N GLU A 233 -14.62 -8.09 -11.49
CA GLU A 233 -14.75 -7.47 -12.83
C GLU A 233 -13.38 -7.31 -13.51
N LEU A 234 -12.33 -7.10 -12.72
CA LEU A 234 -10.96 -6.88 -13.18
C LEU A 234 -10.09 -8.16 -13.16
N GLY A 235 -10.67 -9.32 -12.85
CA GLY A 235 -9.92 -10.58 -12.75
C GLY A 235 -8.93 -10.65 -11.58
N ILE A 236 -9.09 -9.79 -10.57
CA ILE A 236 -8.23 -9.69 -9.39
C ILE A 236 -8.77 -10.64 -8.31
N PRO A 237 -8.02 -11.67 -7.86
CA PRO A 237 -8.37 -12.46 -6.68
C PRO A 237 -8.46 -11.56 -5.44
N TYR A 238 -9.60 -11.58 -4.77
CA TYR A 238 -9.88 -10.78 -3.57
C TYR A 238 -9.97 -11.66 -2.33
N ARG A 239 -9.39 -11.20 -1.22
CA ARG A 239 -9.41 -11.90 0.08
C ARG A 239 -9.73 -10.93 1.21
N VAL A 240 -10.57 -11.38 2.12
CA VAL A 240 -10.75 -10.74 3.43
C VAL A 240 -9.82 -11.42 4.42
N SER A 241 -9.10 -10.62 5.20
CA SER A 241 -8.24 -11.06 6.29
C SER A 241 -8.89 -10.71 7.62
N TYR A 242 -9.12 -11.76 8.41
CA TYR A 242 -9.39 -11.70 9.84
C TYR A 242 -8.11 -11.25 10.57
N SER A 243 -8.14 -11.12 11.91
CA SER A 243 -7.09 -10.50 12.74
C SER A 243 -5.67 -11.08 12.54
N ALA A 244 -4.96 -10.50 11.57
CA ALA A 244 -3.65 -10.86 11.02
C ALA A 244 -3.59 -12.24 10.30
N LEU A 245 -3.18 -12.24 9.02
CA LEU A 245 -2.98 -13.46 8.22
C LEU A 245 -1.84 -14.37 8.74
N ILE A 246 -1.03 -13.88 9.68
CA ILE A 246 0.07 -14.61 10.31
C ILE A 246 0.08 -14.37 11.83
N PRO A 247 0.60 -15.32 12.63
CA PRO A 247 0.74 -15.15 14.08
C PRO A 247 1.54 -13.90 14.45
N LEU A 248 1.17 -13.24 15.54
CA LEU A 248 1.86 -12.04 16.04
C LEU A 248 3.37 -12.25 16.28
N LEU A 249 3.78 -13.48 16.65
CA LEU A 249 5.19 -13.86 16.77
C LEU A 249 5.91 -13.71 15.42
N MET A 250 5.35 -14.27 14.35
CA MET A 250 5.91 -14.19 13.01
C MET A 250 5.96 -12.74 12.50
N ALA A 251 4.89 -11.97 12.74
CA ALA A 251 4.85 -10.55 12.39
C ALA A 251 5.98 -9.75 13.07
N GLY A 252 6.19 -9.92 14.38
CA GLY A 252 7.28 -9.25 15.10
C GLY A 252 8.68 -9.67 14.64
N GLN A 253 8.85 -10.89 14.13
CA GLN A 253 10.12 -11.31 13.54
C GLN A 253 10.33 -10.72 12.14
N LEU A 254 9.28 -10.57 11.34
CA LEU A 254 9.35 -9.83 10.07
C LEU A 254 9.65 -8.34 10.30
N GLU A 255 9.08 -7.71 11.33
CA GLU A 255 9.44 -6.35 11.75
C GLU A 255 10.94 -6.23 12.09
N TRP A 256 11.50 -7.18 12.85
CA TRP A 256 12.94 -7.19 13.20
C TRP A 256 13.87 -7.37 11.99
N LEU A 257 13.41 -8.05 10.93
CA LEU A 257 14.15 -8.25 9.69
C LEU A 257 13.98 -7.10 8.68
N LEU A 258 12.92 -6.28 8.80
CA LEU A 258 12.51 -5.28 7.81
C LEU A 258 13.63 -4.30 7.44
N ASP A 259 14.36 -3.76 8.41
CA ASP A 259 15.44 -2.79 8.18
C ASP A 259 16.60 -3.37 7.34
N SER A 260 16.71 -4.70 7.26
CA SER A 260 17.70 -5.42 6.46
C SER A 260 17.10 -5.99 5.15
N ALA A 261 15.83 -5.72 4.86
CA ALA A 261 15.16 -6.16 3.64
C ALA A 261 15.81 -5.59 2.36
N ASN A 262 16.46 -4.43 2.44
CA ASN A 262 17.37 -3.95 1.40
C ASN A 262 18.72 -3.55 2.02
N LEU A 263 19.69 -3.27 1.15
CA LEU A 263 21.05 -2.85 1.53
C LEU A 263 21.42 -1.53 0.82
N ASP A 264 20.45 -0.63 0.63
CA ASP A 264 20.62 0.60 -0.17
C ASP A 264 21.73 1.50 0.39
N TYR A 265 21.94 1.48 1.71
CA TYR A 265 23.01 2.21 2.40
C TYR A 265 24.37 1.49 2.39
N ALA A 266 24.41 0.20 2.04
CA ALA A 266 25.61 -0.63 2.00
C ALA A 266 25.61 -1.58 0.77
N PRO A 267 25.47 -1.07 -0.46
CA PRO A 267 25.20 -1.90 -1.65
C PRO A 267 26.35 -2.85 -2.03
N HIS A 268 27.55 -2.64 -1.48
CA HIS A 268 28.66 -3.58 -1.62
C HIS A 268 28.38 -4.94 -0.94
N LEU A 269 27.62 -4.93 0.18
CA LEU A 269 27.25 -6.14 0.93
C LEU A 269 26.28 -7.05 0.17
N ALA A 270 25.48 -6.52 -0.77
CA ALA A 270 24.55 -7.33 -1.56
C ALA A 270 25.26 -8.43 -2.37
N ARG A 271 26.50 -8.18 -2.81
CA ARG A 271 27.36 -9.16 -3.50
C ARG A 271 27.94 -10.24 -2.56
N LEU A 272 27.93 -9.98 -1.25
CA LEU A 272 28.45 -10.88 -0.22
C LEU A 272 27.37 -11.80 0.36
N ALA A 273 26.08 -11.42 0.26
CA ALA A 273 24.96 -12.14 0.86
C ALA A 273 24.92 -13.64 0.52
N ASP A 274 25.13 -14.05 -0.73
CA ASP A 274 25.13 -15.47 -1.11
C ASP A 274 26.35 -16.25 -0.61
N PHE A 275 27.49 -15.59 -0.42
CA PHE A 275 28.67 -16.21 0.19
C PHE A 275 28.47 -16.38 1.70
N PHE A 276 27.93 -15.35 2.36
CA PHE A 276 27.58 -15.38 3.77
C PHE A 276 26.55 -16.46 4.08
N ALA A 277 25.47 -16.55 3.29
CA ALA A 277 24.43 -17.56 3.46
C ALA A 277 24.97 -18.99 3.30
N ARG A 278 25.88 -19.24 2.33
CA ARG A 278 26.56 -20.54 2.19
C ARG A 278 27.39 -20.87 3.44
N GLY A 279 28.25 -19.94 3.89
CA GLY A 279 29.06 -20.12 5.09
C GLY A 279 28.20 -20.40 6.34
N PHE A 280 27.05 -19.73 6.47
CA PHE A 280 26.12 -19.98 7.56
C PHE A 280 25.52 -21.39 7.47
N CYS A 281 25.00 -21.79 6.30
CA CYS A 281 24.33 -23.08 6.09
C CYS A 281 25.27 -24.30 6.15
N GLU A 282 26.58 -24.12 5.95
CA GLU A 282 27.61 -25.16 6.17
C GLU A 282 27.80 -25.54 7.65
N ARG A 283 27.19 -24.79 8.59
CA ARG A 283 27.42 -24.91 10.04
C ARG A 283 26.10 -25.15 10.80
N PRO A 284 25.28 -26.16 10.44
CA PRO A 284 23.91 -26.32 10.96
C PRO A 284 23.84 -26.63 12.45
N ASP A 285 24.90 -27.18 13.05
CA ASP A 285 24.93 -27.55 14.48
C ASP A 285 25.33 -26.40 15.41
N LEU A 286 25.85 -25.29 14.86
CA LEU A 286 26.24 -24.12 15.65
C LEU A 286 25.01 -23.30 16.06
N SER A 287 25.14 -22.53 17.15
CA SER A 287 24.17 -21.49 17.44
C SER A 287 24.14 -20.46 16.30
N ILE A 288 23.00 -19.78 16.09
CA ILE A 288 22.92 -18.68 15.11
C ILE A 288 24.04 -17.66 15.37
N THR A 289 24.32 -17.34 16.65
CA THR A 289 25.39 -16.39 17.03
C THR A 289 26.76 -16.88 16.54
N ASP A 290 27.12 -18.13 16.82
CA ASP A 290 28.43 -18.68 16.43
C ASP A 290 28.53 -18.86 14.90
N ALA A 291 27.44 -19.26 14.25
CA ALA A 291 27.36 -19.39 12.79
C ALA A 291 27.50 -18.02 12.08
N VAL A 292 26.87 -16.97 12.61
CA VAL A 292 27.04 -15.58 12.12
C VAL A 292 28.48 -15.12 12.31
N GLN A 293 29.06 -15.30 13.51
CA GLN A 293 30.45 -14.89 13.79
C GLN A 293 31.46 -15.65 12.93
N ALA A 294 31.30 -16.97 12.76
CA ALA A 294 32.17 -17.78 11.92
C ALA A 294 32.09 -17.38 10.44
N SER A 295 30.87 -17.10 9.95
CA SER A 295 30.66 -16.68 8.55
C SER A 295 31.21 -15.28 8.28
N ALA A 296 30.97 -14.33 9.19
CA ALA A 296 31.55 -12.99 9.11
C ALA A 296 33.08 -13.03 9.14
N LYS A 297 33.67 -13.76 10.09
CA LYS A 297 35.14 -13.91 10.23
C LYS A 297 35.78 -14.56 9.00
N HIS A 298 35.14 -15.56 8.38
CA HIS A 298 35.64 -16.18 7.15
C HIS A 298 35.69 -15.20 5.96
N MET A 299 34.88 -14.15 6.00
CA MET A 299 34.78 -13.11 4.98
C MET A 299 35.48 -11.80 5.37
N GLU A 300 36.27 -11.81 6.46
CA GLU A 300 36.96 -10.64 7.04
C GLU A 300 36.01 -9.48 7.41
N LEU A 301 34.76 -9.81 7.76
CA LEU A 301 33.72 -8.86 8.17
C LEU A 301 33.64 -8.76 9.70
N ASP A 302 33.24 -7.58 10.19
CA ASP A 302 32.91 -7.36 11.59
C ASP A 302 31.57 -8.02 12.00
N SER A 303 31.31 -8.03 13.30
CA SER A 303 30.13 -8.67 13.89
C SER A 303 28.81 -8.01 13.47
N ASP A 304 28.77 -6.68 13.35
CA ASP A 304 27.53 -5.96 13.03
C ASP A 304 27.17 -6.12 11.56
N THR A 305 28.18 -6.10 10.68
CA THR A 305 28.04 -6.46 9.26
C THR A 305 27.60 -7.92 9.12
N GLY A 306 28.11 -8.84 9.95
CA GLY A 306 27.64 -10.23 10.02
C GLY A 306 26.14 -10.35 10.38
N TRP A 307 25.68 -9.64 11.41
CA TRP A 307 24.26 -9.63 11.81
C TRP A 307 23.35 -8.94 10.80
N LEU A 308 23.85 -7.92 10.10
CA LEU A 308 23.14 -7.30 8.97
C LEU A 308 22.97 -8.30 7.81
N LEU A 309 24.04 -8.97 7.40
CA LEU A 309 23.97 -10.01 6.36
C LEU A 309 23.08 -11.18 6.77
N PHE A 310 23.11 -11.60 8.03
CA PHE A 310 22.18 -12.62 8.56
C PHE A 310 20.72 -12.21 8.39
N ARG A 311 20.34 -11.02 8.87
CA ARG A 311 18.95 -10.54 8.76
C ARG A 311 18.52 -10.36 7.30
N HIS A 312 19.40 -9.82 6.46
CA HIS A 312 19.16 -9.72 5.02
C HIS A 312 18.95 -11.09 4.37
N CYS A 313 19.79 -12.08 4.70
CA CYS A 313 19.69 -13.43 4.17
C CYS A 313 18.46 -14.20 4.70
N ALA A 314 18.02 -13.94 5.93
CA ALA A 314 16.78 -14.47 6.49
C ALA A 314 15.54 -13.86 5.82
N TRP A 315 15.53 -12.53 5.60
CA TRP A 315 14.46 -11.85 4.85
C TRP A 315 14.33 -12.40 3.42
N HIS A 316 15.45 -12.48 2.69
CA HIS A 316 15.47 -13.00 1.32
C HIS A 316 15.46 -14.53 1.22
N GLN A 317 15.22 -15.23 2.32
CA GLN A 317 15.13 -16.69 2.38
C GLN A 317 16.40 -17.40 1.84
N LYS A 318 17.55 -16.71 1.81
CA LYS A 318 18.87 -17.28 1.44
C LYS A 318 19.33 -18.25 2.53
N ILE A 319 19.14 -17.88 3.80
CA ILE A 319 19.18 -18.78 4.94
C ILE A 319 17.76 -19.28 5.18
N ASP A 320 17.57 -20.60 5.31
CA ASP A 320 16.28 -21.17 5.68
C ASP A 320 16.07 -21.05 7.19
N ILE A 321 15.06 -20.28 7.61
CA ILE A 321 14.72 -20.11 9.02
C ILE A 321 13.21 -19.94 9.20
N ASP A 322 12.62 -20.77 10.05
CA ASP A 322 11.20 -20.83 10.33
C ASP A 322 10.74 -19.68 11.24
N LEU A 323 10.25 -18.61 10.63
CA LEU A 323 9.75 -17.42 11.32
C LEU A 323 8.42 -17.64 12.05
N SER A 324 7.77 -18.80 11.93
CA SER A 324 6.61 -19.14 12.77
C SER A 324 7.00 -19.50 14.22
N HIS A 325 8.28 -19.83 14.45
CA HIS A 325 8.84 -20.11 15.76
C HIS A 325 9.82 -19.01 16.20
N ARG A 326 10.00 -18.86 17.53
CA ARG A 326 10.88 -17.82 18.09
C ARG A 326 12.34 -18.11 17.73
N ILE A 327 13.00 -17.15 17.09
CA ILE A 327 14.44 -17.13 16.88
C ILE A 327 15.11 -16.97 18.25
N LEU A 328 15.89 -17.99 18.63
CA LEU A 328 16.74 -17.97 19.81
C LEU A 328 18.19 -18.01 19.32
N THR A 329 18.89 -16.88 19.35
CA THR A 329 20.21 -16.72 18.73
C THR A 329 21.31 -17.57 19.38
N SER A 330 21.07 -18.07 20.59
CA SER A 330 21.92 -19.02 21.33
C SER A 330 21.68 -20.49 20.95
N LEU A 331 20.72 -20.78 20.07
CA LEU A 331 20.43 -22.12 19.54
C LEU A 331 20.66 -22.16 18.02
N PRO A 332 20.77 -23.35 17.41
CA PRO A 332 20.80 -23.50 15.96
C PRO A 332 19.55 -22.94 15.26
N ALA A 333 19.70 -22.58 13.99
CA ALA A 333 18.59 -22.10 13.18
C ALA A 333 17.56 -23.22 12.95
N ARG A 334 16.30 -22.96 13.33
CA ARG A 334 15.20 -23.88 13.02
C ARG A 334 14.85 -23.75 11.54
N LEU A 335 15.10 -24.81 10.78
CA LEU A 335 14.77 -24.91 9.35
C LEU A 335 13.25 -25.04 9.12
N GLY A 336 12.81 -24.87 7.86
CA GLY A 336 11.41 -24.98 7.44
C GLY A 336 10.76 -23.66 7.01
N GLY A 337 11.48 -22.53 7.07
CA GLY A 337 10.99 -21.21 6.65
C GLY A 337 10.54 -21.20 5.18
N ARG A 338 11.33 -21.77 4.27
CA ARG A 338 10.97 -21.90 2.84
C ARG A 338 9.66 -22.67 2.65
N GLN A 339 9.43 -23.74 3.41
CA GLN A 339 8.19 -24.50 3.35
C GLN A 339 6.99 -23.67 3.82
N VAL A 340 7.16 -22.84 4.87
CA VAL A 340 6.14 -21.88 5.32
C VAL A 340 5.87 -20.82 4.24
N CYS A 341 6.90 -20.29 3.59
CA CYS A 341 6.75 -19.37 2.45
C CYS A 341 5.91 -19.98 1.33
N ASP A 342 6.24 -21.19 0.90
CA ASP A 342 5.63 -21.82 -0.27
C ASP A 342 4.19 -22.27 0.03
N ALA A 343 3.91 -22.68 1.28
CA ALA A 343 2.54 -22.90 1.75
C ALA A 343 1.71 -21.61 1.71
N LEU A 344 2.25 -20.49 2.22
CA LEU A 344 1.57 -19.18 2.19
C LEU A 344 1.39 -18.66 0.76
N ARG A 345 2.40 -18.76 -0.12
CA ARG A 345 2.28 -18.44 -1.55
C ARG A 345 1.15 -19.24 -2.20
N THR A 346 1.15 -20.55 -1.99
CA THR A 346 0.12 -21.46 -2.52
C THR A 346 -1.28 -21.10 -2.01
N GLN A 347 -1.42 -20.78 -0.73
CA GLN A 347 -2.69 -20.39 -0.11
C GLN A 347 -3.22 -19.05 -0.65
N LEU A 348 -2.35 -18.05 -0.78
CA LEU A 348 -2.74 -16.69 -1.12
C LEU A 348 -2.88 -16.46 -2.62
N PHE A 349 -2.06 -17.12 -3.44
CA PHE A 349 -1.95 -16.83 -4.88
C PHE A 349 -2.09 -18.05 -5.79
N GLY A 350 -2.06 -19.27 -5.24
CA GLY A 350 -2.14 -20.52 -5.99
C GLY A 350 -0.76 -21.12 -6.32
N ARG A 351 -0.76 -22.25 -7.04
CA ARG A 351 0.45 -23.05 -7.31
C ARG A 351 1.35 -22.52 -8.43
N THR A 352 0.89 -21.50 -9.17
CA THR A 352 1.55 -20.95 -10.38
C THR A 352 1.95 -19.48 -10.16
N TRP A 353 2.51 -19.21 -8.98
CA TRP A 353 3.13 -17.94 -8.59
C TRP A 353 4.49 -17.76 -9.29
#